data_AF-A0A351EWS7-F1
#
_entry.id   AF-A0A351EWS7-F1
#
_cell.length_a   1.000
_cell.length_b   1.000
_cell.length_c   1.000
_cell.angle_alpha   90.00
_cell.angle_beta   90.00
_cell.angle_gamma   90.00
#
_symmetry.space_group_name_H-M   'P 1'
#
loop_
_entity.id
_entity.type
_entity.pdbx_description
1 polymer ?
#
loop_
_entity_poly.entity_id
_entity_poly.type
_entity_poly.pdbx_seq_one_letter_code
_entity_poly.pdbx_strand_id
1 'polypeptide(L)'
;MPPHLGPICVVGAGIIGASAALHLIESGARDVIVIDAGEPLAGTTPAGAGFVARFGADHNRRLGSCTIPLQEYGLEFYRGLHESGADLEFASNGNVVLACTPTMLDTLADGIMGHPHVGAGTRVLDADGVTEVMCGAVDPAAVAGGIYMPEAIQLTTGLAQQEIITRL
;
A
#
# COMPACT_ATOMS: atom_id res chain seq x y z
N MET A 1 -22.00 26.97 24.57
CA MET A 1 -20.94 26.07 24.05
C MET A 1 -21.57 24.71 23.82
N PRO A 2 -21.34 24.04 22.67
CA PRO A 2 -21.76 22.65 22.54
C PRO A 2 -21.07 21.82 23.64
N PRO A 3 -21.71 20.77 24.17
CA PRO A 3 -21.12 19.93 25.21
C PRO A 3 -19.78 19.38 24.70
N HIS A 4 -18.76 19.43 25.56
CA HIS A 4 -17.49 18.76 25.32
C HIS A 4 -17.77 17.27 25.18
N LEU A 5 -17.86 16.79 23.94
CA LEU A 5 -17.77 15.36 23.65
C LEU A 5 -16.44 14.90 24.24
N GLY A 6 -16.44 13.89 25.10
CA GLY A 6 -15.23 13.42 25.78
C GLY A 6 -14.11 13.02 24.80
N PRO A 7 -12.92 12.67 25.31
CA PRO A 7 -11.79 12.32 24.44
C PRO A 7 -12.14 11.19 23.48
N ILE A 8 -11.59 11.25 22.26
CA ILE A 8 -11.70 10.16 21.28
C ILE A 8 -10.55 9.19 21.55
N CYS A 9 -10.88 7.98 22.01
CA CYS A 9 -9.88 6.95 22.27
C CYS A 9 -9.73 6.03 21.06
N VAL A 10 -8.53 5.97 20.49
CA VAL A 10 -8.12 4.99 19.47
C VAL A 10 -7.35 3.87 20.16
N VAL A 11 -7.84 2.63 20.03
CA VAL A 11 -7.21 1.45 20.65
C VAL A 11 -6.35 0.72 19.61
N GLY A 12 -5.04 0.73 19.84
CA GLY A 12 -3.97 0.23 18.98
C GLY A 12 -3.19 1.38 18.32
N ALA A 13 -1.88 1.37 18.48
CA ALA A 13 -0.91 2.30 17.87
C ALA A 13 -0.21 1.70 16.64
N GLY A 14 -0.68 0.57 16.11
CA GLY A 14 -0.27 0.08 14.78
C GLY A 14 -0.71 1.03 13.65
N ILE A 15 -0.30 0.76 12.41
CA ILE A 15 -0.49 1.72 11.29
C ILE A 15 -1.93 2.19 11.12
N ILE A 16 -2.93 1.31 11.30
CA ILE A 16 -4.34 1.68 11.17
C ILE A 16 -4.77 2.66 12.27
N GLY A 17 -4.39 2.40 13.53
CA GLY A 17 -4.77 3.25 14.64
C GLY A 17 -4.01 4.58 14.65
N ALA A 18 -2.70 4.55 14.35
CA ALA A 18 -1.90 5.76 14.17
C ALA A 18 -2.46 6.64 13.03
N SER A 19 -2.78 6.05 11.87
CA SER A 19 -3.41 6.78 10.76
C SER A 19 -4.79 7.32 11.13
N ALA A 20 -5.62 6.55 11.84
CA ALA A 20 -6.93 7.02 12.27
C ALA A 20 -6.80 8.22 13.22
N ALA A 21 -5.88 8.18 14.18
CA ALA A 21 -5.61 9.28 15.09
C ALA A 21 -5.13 10.54 14.34
N LEU A 22 -4.19 10.39 13.41
CA LEU A 22 -3.69 11.49 12.58
C LEU A 22 -4.84 12.17 11.83
N HIS A 23 -5.69 11.39 11.16
CA HIS A 23 -6.81 11.90 10.38
C HIS A 23 -7.88 12.57 11.23
N LEU A 24 -8.14 12.07 12.44
CA LEU A 24 -9.03 12.73 13.40
C LEU A 24 -8.48 14.12 13.77
N ILE A 25 -7.19 14.22 14.07
CA ILE A 25 -6.51 15.47 14.41
C ILE A 25 -6.54 16.45 13.23
N GLU A 26 -6.19 16.00 12.03
CA GLU A 26 -6.24 16.80 10.80
C GLU A 26 -7.66 17.27 10.45
N SER A 27 -8.68 16.49 10.83
CA SER A 27 -10.09 16.87 10.70
C SER A 27 -10.59 17.83 11.79
N GLY A 28 -9.70 18.26 12.70
CA GLY A 28 -10.00 19.24 13.76
C GLY A 28 -10.55 18.64 15.05
N ALA A 29 -10.49 17.31 15.22
CA ALA A 29 -10.79 16.69 16.51
C ALA A 29 -9.76 17.15 17.56
N ARG A 30 -10.24 17.39 18.78
CA ARG A 30 -9.41 17.69 19.94
C ARG A 30 -9.50 16.51 20.91
N ASP A 31 -8.48 16.34 21.75
CA ASP A 31 -8.41 15.30 22.77
C ASP A 31 -8.47 13.86 22.18
N VAL A 32 -7.66 13.59 21.16
CA VAL A 32 -7.46 12.25 20.61
C VAL A 32 -6.40 11.54 21.45
N ILE A 33 -6.75 10.37 21.99
CA ILE A 33 -5.87 9.55 22.82
C ILE A 33 -5.64 8.22 22.12
N VAL A 34 -4.37 7.87 21.85
CA VAL A 34 -4.00 6.54 21.36
C VAL A 34 -3.58 5.66 22.54
N ILE A 35 -4.17 4.48 22.64
CA ILE A 35 -3.91 3.50 23.70
C ILE A 35 -3.46 2.21 23.05
N ASP A 36 -2.24 1.74 23.33
CA ASP A 36 -1.76 0.43 22.89
C ASP A 36 -1.58 -0.52 24.08
N ALA A 37 -1.62 -1.82 23.82
CA ALA A 37 -1.37 -2.86 24.81
C ALA A 37 0.13 -3.03 25.12
N GLY A 38 1.02 -2.57 24.24
CA GLY A 38 2.46 -2.61 24.42
C GLY A 38 3.16 -1.35 23.93
N GLU A 39 4.47 -1.44 23.76
CA GLU A 39 5.26 -0.39 23.13
C GLU A 39 4.83 -0.22 21.66
N PRO A 40 4.90 1.00 21.09
CA PRO A 40 4.80 1.19 19.65
C PRO A 40 5.71 0.20 18.89
N LEU A 41 5.29 -0.22 17.71
CA LEU A 41 5.97 -1.24 16.88
C LEU A 41 5.92 -2.68 17.43
N ALA A 42 5.31 -2.97 18.59
CA ALA A 42 5.23 -4.34 19.11
C ALA A 42 4.23 -5.26 18.37
N GLY A 43 3.39 -4.68 17.51
CA GLY A 43 2.36 -5.40 16.74
C GLY A 43 2.86 -5.96 15.40
N THR A 44 1.92 -6.22 14.48
CA THR A 44 2.23 -6.78 13.15
C THR A 44 2.72 -5.77 12.14
N THR A 45 2.54 -4.46 12.40
CA THR A 45 2.85 -3.40 11.43
C THR A 45 4.30 -3.49 10.94
N PRO A 46 5.34 -3.58 11.80
CA PRO A 46 6.72 -3.62 11.32
C PRO A 46 7.11 -4.91 10.60
N ALA A 47 6.30 -5.97 10.69
CA ALA A 47 6.49 -7.20 9.95
C ALA A 47 5.91 -7.13 8.52
N GLY A 48 5.24 -6.04 8.15
CA GLY A 48 4.67 -5.87 6.82
C GLY A 48 5.74 -5.62 5.76
N ALA A 49 5.64 -6.30 4.63
CA ALA A 49 6.59 -6.20 3.50
C ALA A 49 6.60 -4.83 2.79
N GLY A 50 5.62 -3.96 3.06
CA GLY A 50 5.65 -2.57 2.61
C GLY A 50 5.09 -2.28 1.22
N PHE A 51 4.58 -3.27 0.50
CA PHE A 51 4.01 -3.04 -0.83
C PHE A 51 2.70 -2.27 -0.79
N VAL A 52 2.62 -1.19 -1.56
CA VAL A 52 1.39 -0.42 -1.78
C VAL A 52 1.14 -0.34 -3.28
N ALA A 53 -0.02 -0.82 -3.71
CA ALA A 53 -0.45 -0.84 -5.10
C ALA A 53 -1.98 -0.97 -5.19
N ARG A 54 -2.53 -0.81 -6.40
CA ARG A 54 -3.95 -1.01 -6.71
C ARG A 54 -4.33 -2.49 -6.80
N PHE A 55 -4.02 -3.25 -5.76
CA PHE A 55 -4.24 -4.69 -5.69
C PHE A 55 -5.71 -5.11 -5.88
N GLY A 56 -6.68 -4.23 -5.60
CA GLY A 56 -8.11 -4.51 -5.82
C GLY A 56 -8.52 -4.66 -7.29
N ALA A 57 -7.65 -4.30 -8.24
CA ALA A 57 -7.88 -4.47 -9.67
C ALA A 57 -7.62 -5.91 -10.15
N ASP A 58 -6.92 -6.71 -9.34
CA ASP A 58 -6.67 -8.13 -9.61
C ASP A 58 -7.92 -8.97 -9.33
N HIS A 59 -8.45 -9.65 -10.36
CA HIS A 59 -9.62 -10.53 -10.23
C HIS A 59 -9.43 -11.68 -9.25
N ASN A 60 -8.18 -12.06 -8.93
CA ASN A 60 -7.88 -13.10 -7.95
C ASN A 60 -7.93 -12.59 -6.49
N ARG A 61 -8.07 -11.28 -6.26
CA ARG A 61 -8.15 -10.72 -4.92
C ARG A 61 -9.60 -10.52 -4.48
N ARG A 62 -9.91 -11.09 -3.31
CA ARG A 62 -11.22 -11.03 -2.63
C ARG A 62 -11.69 -9.63 -2.21
N LEU A 63 -10.90 -8.60 -2.48
CA LEU A 63 -11.10 -7.24 -1.97
C LEU A 63 -12.07 -6.42 -2.83
N GLY A 64 -12.24 -6.76 -4.11
CA GLY A 64 -13.15 -6.06 -5.02
C GLY A 64 -12.73 -4.63 -5.37
N SER A 65 -13.36 -4.06 -6.40
CA SER A 65 -13.02 -2.73 -6.95
C SER A 65 -13.32 -1.57 -5.99
N CYS A 66 -14.19 -1.76 -4.99
CA CYS A 66 -14.51 -0.73 -4.00
C CYS A 66 -13.33 -0.36 -3.09
N THR A 67 -12.24 -1.15 -3.09
CA THR A 67 -11.03 -0.88 -2.31
C THR A 67 -10.01 0.00 -3.03
N ILE A 68 -10.22 0.26 -4.32
CA ILE A 68 -9.28 1.02 -5.15
C ILE A 68 -9.12 2.48 -4.67
N PRO A 69 -10.18 3.22 -4.33
CA PRO A 69 -10.02 4.57 -3.79
C PRO A 69 -9.16 4.61 -2.51
N LEU A 70 -9.27 3.60 -1.64
CA LEU A 70 -8.44 3.50 -0.44
C LEU A 70 -6.97 3.18 -0.78
N GLN A 71 -6.72 2.36 -1.79
CA GLN A 71 -5.38 2.04 -2.26
C GLN A 71 -4.71 3.24 -2.95
N GLU A 72 -5.47 3.99 -3.75
CA GLU A 72 -5.04 5.27 -4.35
C GLU A 72 -4.70 6.29 -3.29
N TYR A 73 -5.58 6.47 -2.30
CA TYR A 73 -5.30 7.31 -1.15
C TYR A 73 -4.02 6.87 -0.43
N GLY A 74 -3.83 5.57 -0.20
CA GLY A 74 -2.61 5.05 0.44
C GLY A 74 -1.35 5.37 -0.36
N LEU A 75 -1.38 5.21 -1.69
CA LEU A 75 -0.26 5.58 -2.57
C LEU A 75 0.10 7.06 -2.46
N GLU A 76 -0.91 7.93 -2.51
CA GLU A 76 -0.73 9.39 -2.42
C GLU A 76 -0.23 9.81 -1.03
N PHE A 77 -0.82 9.24 0.03
CA PHE A 77 -0.45 9.54 1.41
C PHE A 77 1.02 9.20 1.69
N TYR A 78 1.46 7.98 1.36
CA TYR A 78 2.84 7.58 1.62
C TYR A 78 3.85 8.30 0.72
N ARG A 79 3.48 8.65 -0.51
CA ARG A 79 4.28 9.57 -1.36
C ARG A 79 4.42 10.93 -0.70
N GLY A 80 3.32 11.51 -0.22
CA GLY A 80 3.33 12.79 0.47
C GLY A 80 4.18 12.76 1.75
N LEU A 81 4.15 11.66 2.51
CA LEU A 81 5.05 11.48 3.65
C LEU A 81 6.52 11.48 3.21
N HIS A 82 6.89 10.72 2.18
CA HIS A 82 8.24 10.74 1.65
C HIS A 82 8.66 12.13 1.14
N GLU A 83 7.80 12.80 0.37
CA GLU A 83 8.04 14.15 -0.18
C GLU A 83 8.18 15.22 0.91
N SER A 84 7.58 15.00 2.08
CA SER A 84 7.76 15.88 3.25
C SER A 84 9.14 15.75 3.92
N GLY A 85 9.98 14.80 3.47
CA GLY A 85 11.32 14.56 3.99
C GLY A 85 11.40 13.43 5.01
N ALA A 86 10.32 12.67 5.22
CA ALA A 86 10.35 11.50 6.09
C ALA A 86 11.21 10.39 5.48
N ASP A 87 12.10 9.81 6.29
CA ASP A 87 12.89 8.64 5.89
C ASP A 87 12.08 7.36 6.11
N LEU A 88 11.49 6.87 5.03
CA LEU A 88 10.64 5.67 5.03
C LEU A 88 11.32 4.48 4.33
N GLU A 89 12.59 4.62 3.91
CA GLU A 89 13.22 3.71 2.95
C GLU A 89 12.34 3.50 1.70
N PHE A 90 11.82 4.60 1.17
CA PHE A 90 10.82 4.62 0.11
C PHE A 90 11.40 4.24 -1.25
N ALA A 91 10.70 3.35 -1.96
CA ALA A 91 11.01 2.95 -3.33
C ALA A 91 9.77 3.07 -4.23
N SER A 92 9.96 3.64 -5.43
CA SER A 92 8.93 3.83 -6.47
C SER A 92 9.32 3.17 -7.79
N ASN A 93 9.85 1.96 -7.73
CA ASN A 93 10.28 1.15 -8.87
C ASN A 93 9.17 0.25 -9.44
N GLY A 94 7.93 0.40 -8.96
CA GLY A 94 6.78 -0.37 -9.41
C GLY A 94 6.73 -1.79 -8.84
N ASN A 95 5.64 -2.51 -9.16
CA ASN A 95 5.43 -3.91 -8.76
C ASN A 95 5.10 -4.74 -9.99
N VAL A 96 5.60 -5.99 -10.02
CA VAL A 96 5.22 -6.99 -11.02
C VAL A 96 4.40 -8.09 -10.34
N VAL A 97 3.18 -8.33 -10.82
CA VAL A 97 2.42 -9.54 -10.46
C VAL A 97 2.79 -10.63 -11.45
N LEU A 98 3.50 -11.65 -10.98
CA LEU A 98 4.00 -12.74 -11.83
C LEU A 98 2.92 -13.78 -12.12
N ALA A 99 2.90 -14.27 -13.36
CA ALA A 99 2.06 -15.36 -13.81
C ALA A 99 2.92 -16.56 -14.22
N CYS A 100 2.81 -17.68 -13.52
CA CYS A 100 3.52 -18.92 -13.87
C CYS A 100 2.89 -19.70 -15.02
N THR A 101 1.64 -19.39 -15.40
CA THR A 101 0.92 -20.08 -16.49
C THR A 101 0.22 -19.07 -17.41
N PRO A 102 0.03 -19.39 -18.70
CA PRO A 102 -0.69 -18.51 -19.62
C PRO A 102 -2.10 -18.18 -19.15
N THR A 103 -2.85 -19.16 -18.65
CA THR A 103 -4.21 -18.94 -18.11
C THR A 103 -4.22 -17.96 -16.94
N MET A 104 -3.20 -18.01 -16.07
CA MET A 104 -3.08 -17.05 -14.97
C MET A 104 -2.71 -15.66 -15.49
N LEU A 105 -1.87 -15.57 -16.52
CA LEU A 105 -1.52 -14.30 -17.15
C LEU A 105 -2.77 -13.64 -17.75
N ASP A 106 -3.57 -14.40 -18.49
CA ASP A 106 -4.83 -13.91 -19.08
C ASP A 106 -5.79 -13.43 -17.99
N THR A 107 -5.96 -14.22 -16.92
CA THR A 107 -6.84 -13.86 -15.79
C THR A 107 -6.38 -12.57 -15.09
N LEU A 108 -5.08 -12.41 -14.88
CA LEU A 108 -4.50 -11.22 -14.25
C LEU A 108 -4.61 -10.00 -15.17
N ALA A 109 -4.34 -10.18 -16.48
CA ALA A 109 -4.44 -9.13 -17.47
C ALA A 109 -5.88 -8.63 -17.59
N ASP A 110 -6.86 -9.54 -17.75
CA ASP A 110 -8.29 -9.19 -17.83
C ASP A 110 -8.74 -8.37 -16.62
N GLY A 111 -8.26 -8.73 -15.43
CA GLY A 111 -8.58 -7.96 -14.23
C GLY A 111 -7.89 -6.62 -14.14
N ILE A 112 -6.55 -6.62 -14.13
CA ILE A 112 -5.77 -5.42 -13.83
C ILE A 112 -5.87 -4.41 -14.99
N MET A 113 -5.73 -4.87 -16.24
CA MET A 113 -5.79 -4.01 -17.42
C MET A 113 -7.22 -3.59 -17.76
N GLY A 114 -8.20 -4.45 -17.48
CA GLY A 114 -9.62 -4.16 -17.71
C GLY A 114 -10.26 -3.22 -16.67
N HIS A 115 -9.53 -2.89 -15.59
CA HIS A 115 -10.08 -2.08 -14.51
C HIS A 115 -10.23 -0.60 -14.90
N PRO A 116 -11.34 0.09 -14.55
CA PRO A 116 -11.56 1.51 -14.91
C PRO A 116 -10.50 2.48 -14.40
N HIS A 117 -9.81 2.09 -13.32
CA HIS A 117 -8.73 2.86 -12.68
C HIS A 117 -7.35 2.24 -12.92
N VAL A 118 -7.13 1.57 -14.06
CA VAL A 118 -5.80 1.08 -14.42
C VAL A 118 -4.78 2.23 -14.41
N GLY A 119 -3.60 1.98 -13.84
CA GLY A 119 -2.52 2.94 -13.74
C GLY A 119 -1.98 3.34 -15.11
N ALA A 120 -1.54 4.60 -15.24
CA ALA A 120 -0.82 5.01 -16.43
C ALA A 120 0.49 4.23 -16.54
N GLY A 121 0.73 3.59 -17.68
CA GLY A 121 1.92 2.77 -17.90
C GLY A 121 1.84 1.35 -17.34
N THR A 122 0.72 0.95 -16.72
CA THR A 122 0.47 -0.46 -16.40
C THR A 122 0.47 -1.27 -17.70
N ARG A 123 1.19 -2.39 -17.74
CA ARG A 123 1.33 -3.20 -18.95
C ARG A 123 1.55 -4.68 -18.66
N VAL A 124 1.09 -5.51 -19.59
CA VAL A 124 1.42 -6.94 -19.65
C VAL A 124 2.88 -7.07 -20.10
N LEU A 125 3.60 -7.98 -19.45
CA LEU A 125 4.95 -8.41 -19.78
C LEU A 125 4.89 -9.88 -20.21
N ASP A 126 5.68 -10.23 -21.22
CA ASP A 126 6.08 -11.61 -21.45
C ASP A 126 7.24 -12.00 -20.50
N ALA A 127 7.73 -13.23 -20.62
CA ALA A 127 8.81 -13.74 -19.78
C ALA A 127 10.13 -12.93 -19.91
N ASP A 128 10.45 -12.46 -21.11
CA ASP A 128 11.64 -11.63 -21.36
C ASP A 128 11.48 -10.26 -20.70
N GLY A 129 10.31 -9.63 -20.82
CA GLY A 129 10.00 -8.37 -20.15
C GLY A 129 10.01 -8.47 -18.62
N VAL A 130 9.57 -9.60 -18.06
CA VAL A 130 9.71 -9.88 -16.62
C VAL A 130 11.20 -9.94 -16.24
N THR A 131 12.00 -10.66 -17.02
CA THR A 131 13.45 -10.79 -16.76
C THR A 131 14.15 -9.44 -16.78
N GLU A 132 13.80 -8.57 -17.74
CA GLU A 132 14.32 -7.21 -17.83
C GLU A 132 13.96 -6.36 -16.60
N VAL A 133 12.67 -6.29 -16.26
CA VAL A 133 12.18 -5.47 -15.13
C VAL A 133 12.70 -5.97 -13.78
N MET A 134 12.84 -7.29 -13.64
CA MET A 134 13.33 -7.93 -12.41
C MET A 134 14.86 -8.06 -12.37
N CYS A 135 15.59 -7.42 -13.28
CA CYS A 135 17.05 -7.44 -13.35
C CYS A 135 17.65 -8.87 -13.35
N GLY A 136 16.99 -9.82 -14.02
CA GLY A 136 17.43 -11.22 -14.10
C GLY A 136 17.18 -12.05 -12.83
N ALA A 137 16.44 -11.55 -11.84
CA ALA A 137 16.15 -12.27 -10.60
C ALA A 137 15.13 -13.41 -10.79
N VAL A 138 14.41 -13.43 -11.91
CA VAL A 138 13.39 -14.43 -12.25
C VAL A 138 13.86 -15.23 -13.46
N ASP A 139 13.76 -16.56 -13.38
CA ASP A 139 14.00 -17.44 -14.52
C ASP A 139 12.84 -17.29 -15.53
N PRO A 140 13.09 -16.83 -16.77
CA PRO A 140 12.05 -16.69 -17.79
C PRO A 140 11.36 -18.02 -18.11
N ALA A 141 12.02 -19.17 -17.93
CA ALA A 141 11.40 -20.48 -18.16
C ALA A 141 10.37 -20.85 -17.07
N ALA A 142 10.38 -20.18 -15.91
CA ALA A 142 9.48 -20.44 -14.80
C ALA A 142 8.19 -19.59 -14.82
N VAL A 143 8.08 -18.64 -15.76
CA VAL A 143 6.95 -17.71 -15.85
C VAL A 143 6.40 -17.63 -17.27
N ALA A 144 5.08 -17.47 -17.38
CA ALA A 144 4.43 -17.11 -18.64
C ALA A 144 4.53 -15.61 -18.94
N GLY A 145 4.67 -14.79 -17.90
CA GLY A 145 4.75 -13.34 -17.98
C GLY A 145 4.37 -12.68 -16.66
N GLY A 146 3.94 -11.42 -16.71
CA GLY A 146 3.45 -10.71 -15.55
C GLY A 146 2.77 -9.39 -15.89
N ILE A 147 2.19 -8.74 -14.89
CA ILE A 147 1.60 -7.40 -15.04
C ILE A 147 2.44 -6.41 -14.24
N TYR A 148 3.05 -5.44 -14.93
CA TYR A 148 3.83 -4.39 -14.30
C TYR A 148 2.96 -3.17 -14.00
N MET A 149 2.99 -2.71 -12.76
CA MET A 149 2.29 -1.53 -12.24
C MET A 149 3.34 -0.50 -11.79
N PRO A 150 3.68 0.50 -12.62
CA PRO A 150 4.74 1.46 -12.32
C PRO A 150 4.39 2.42 -11.17
N GLU A 151 3.10 2.59 -10.87
CA GLU A 151 2.62 3.45 -9.79
C GLU A 151 2.80 2.83 -8.40
N ALA A 152 3.11 1.54 -8.31
CA ALA A 152 3.30 0.88 -7.04
C ALA A 152 4.58 1.33 -6.34
N ILE A 153 4.56 1.29 -5.01
CA ILE A 153 5.65 1.70 -4.14
C ILE A 153 5.93 0.63 -3.10
N GLN A 154 7.09 0.74 -2.47
CA GLN A 154 7.46 0.00 -1.28
C GLN A 154 8.05 0.96 -0.24
N LEU A 155 7.85 0.66 1.04
CA LEU A 155 8.42 1.41 2.15
C LEU A 155 8.58 0.51 3.37
N THR A 156 9.42 0.93 4.32
CA THR A 156 9.55 0.22 5.61
C THR A 156 8.40 0.61 6.54
N THR A 157 7.52 -0.36 6.78
CA THR A 157 6.25 -0.18 7.49
C THR A 157 6.41 0.31 8.93
N GLY A 158 7.47 -0.13 9.62
CA GLY A 158 7.81 0.36 10.96
C GLY A 158 8.20 1.83 10.96
N LEU A 159 8.97 2.29 9.97
CA LEU A 159 9.35 3.71 9.83
C LEU A 159 8.12 4.57 9.51
N ALA A 160 7.23 4.11 8.63
CA ALA A 160 5.97 4.82 8.36
C ALA A 160 5.08 4.91 9.60
N GLN A 161 4.95 3.84 10.40
CA GLN A 161 4.24 3.89 11.67
C GLN A 161 4.85 4.92 12.62
N GLN A 162 6.19 4.88 12.78
CA GLN A 162 6.90 5.80 13.65
C GLN A 162 6.70 7.26 13.22
N GLU A 163 6.87 7.55 11.93
CA GLU A 163 6.66 8.87 11.35
C GLU A 163 5.26 9.40 11.66
N ILE A 164 4.22 8.60 11.44
CA ILE A 164 2.84 9.00 11.72
C ILE A 164 2.64 9.26 13.22
N ILE A 165 3.18 8.41 14.10
CA ILE A 165 3.09 8.60 15.55
C ILE A 165 3.75 9.92 15.99
N THR A 166 4.85 10.34 15.37
CA THR A 166 5.50 11.62 15.71
C THR A 166 4.69 12.86 15.32
N ARG A 167 3.64 12.70 14.50
CA ARG A 167 2.75 13.78 14.04
C ARG A 167 1.45 13.87 14.84
N LEU A 168 1.23 12.98 15.81
CA LEU A 168 0.09 13.01 16.73
C LEU A 168 0.33 13.99 17.88
#